data_AF-A0AA39P615-F1
#
_entry.id   AF-A0AA39P615-F1
#
_cell.length_a   1.000
_cell.length_b   1.000
_cell.length_c   1.000
_cell.angle_alpha   90.00
_cell.angle_beta   90.00
_cell.angle_gamma   90.00
#
_symmetry.space_group_name_H-M   'P 1'
#
loop_
_entity.id
_entity.type
_entity.pdbx_description
1 polymer ?
#
loop_
_entity_poly.entity_id
_entity_poly.type
_entity_poly.pdbx_seq_one_letter_code
_entity_poly.pdbx_strand_id
1 'polypeptide(L)'
;NQQDQPNKYYIGLRVRATKEGDEMGRCFKESREAHDRGDRAAAKVLSNQGKIHRQNMQQLNKEASNWIYLGQNPGEIDLHGLYVREAITCTDAAIEEAKRRGDSEIRLIVGKGLHSEDGEAKVRPAIKGLMCKYQLAAEFDPSNSGVLIVKLDGSHPNRQHQRSSGRKRRANNIRA
;
A
#
# COMPACT_ATOMS: atom_id res chain seq x y z
N ASN A 1 -24.53 -1.35 3.53
CA ASN A 1 -23.53 -1.60 4.59
C ASN A 1 -23.35 -0.35 5.41
N GLN A 2 -23.66 -0.46 6.70
CA GLN A 2 -23.60 0.60 7.69
C GLN A 2 -22.13 0.93 8.00
N GLN A 3 -21.78 2.23 7.95
CA GLN A 3 -20.70 2.94 8.68
C GLN A 3 -19.93 3.98 7.83
N ASP A 4 -20.65 4.88 7.15
CA ASP A 4 -20.09 6.12 6.57
C ASP A 4 -20.33 7.33 7.50
N GLN A 5 -20.40 7.13 8.81
CA GLN A 5 -20.39 8.26 9.76
C GLN A 5 -18.93 8.61 10.03
N PRO A 6 -18.42 9.75 9.52
CA PRO A 6 -17.03 10.08 9.72
C PRO A 6 -16.83 10.41 11.21
N ASN A 7 -16.11 9.53 11.91
CA ASN A 7 -15.83 9.72 13.32
C ASN A 7 -15.04 11.03 13.47
N LYS A 8 -15.57 12.00 14.23
CA LYS A 8 -14.94 13.32 14.43
C LYS A 8 -13.49 13.20 14.91
N TYR A 9 -13.17 12.15 15.65
CA TYR A 9 -11.81 11.84 16.08
C TYR A 9 -10.88 11.56 14.89
N TYR A 10 -11.29 10.64 14.01
CA TYR A 10 -10.55 10.29 12.79
C TYR A 10 -10.34 11.50 11.88
N ILE A 11 -11.41 12.28 11.63
CA ILE A 11 -11.32 13.49 10.82
C ILE A 11 -10.31 14.45 11.45
N GLY A 12 -10.37 14.65 12.76
CA GLY A 12 -9.45 15.52 13.50
C GLY A 12 -7.99 15.11 13.34
N LEU A 13 -7.69 13.81 13.41
CA LEU A 13 -6.34 13.29 13.18
C LEU A 13 -5.87 13.57 11.75
N ARG A 14 -6.72 13.35 10.74
CA ARG A 14 -6.36 13.59 9.33
C ARG A 14 -6.16 15.08 9.04
N VAL A 15 -7.03 15.95 9.54
CA VAL A 15 -6.88 17.41 9.40
C VAL A 15 -5.56 17.88 10.00
N ARG A 16 -5.21 17.41 11.20
CA ARG A 16 -3.93 17.74 11.84
C ARG A 16 -2.74 17.20 11.03
N ALA A 17 -2.83 15.97 10.53
CA ALA A 17 -1.78 15.39 9.70
C ALA A 17 -1.56 16.19 8.40
N THR A 18 -2.65 16.60 7.73
CA THR A 18 -2.58 17.45 6.54
C THR A 18 -1.87 18.77 6.85
N LYS A 19 -2.25 19.43 7.95
CA LYS A 19 -1.60 20.68 8.38
C LYS A 19 -0.10 20.52 8.61
N GLU A 20 0.33 19.45 9.29
CA GLU A 20 1.75 19.15 9.47
C GLU A 20 2.44 18.88 8.11
N GLY A 21 1.74 18.26 7.15
CA GLY A 21 2.23 18.06 5.78
C GLY A 21 2.43 19.37 5.01
N ASP A 22 1.52 20.33 5.16
CA ASP A 22 1.61 21.65 4.52
C ASP A 22 2.80 22.44 5.08
N GLU A 23 2.95 22.48 6.42
CA GLU A 23 4.09 23.13 7.08
C GLU A 23 5.42 22.45 6.74
N MET A 24 5.44 21.12 6.63
CA MET A 24 6.60 20.37 6.14
C MET A 24 6.98 20.82 4.72
N GLY A 25 6.01 20.90 3.81
CA GLY A 25 6.21 21.34 2.42
C GLY A 25 6.78 22.76 2.36
N ARG A 26 6.22 23.67 3.16
CA ARG A 26 6.70 25.04 3.30
C ARG A 26 8.15 25.09 3.79
N CYS A 27 8.47 24.39 4.88
CA CYS A 27 9.82 24.36 5.45
C CYS A 27 10.86 23.84 4.45
N PHE A 28 10.53 22.80 3.68
CA PHE A 28 11.47 22.27 2.68
C PHE A 28 11.62 23.18 1.47
N LYS A 29 10.54 23.86 1.03
CA LYS A 29 10.62 24.87 -0.01
C LYS A 29 11.53 26.03 0.41
N GLU A 30 11.27 26.62 1.58
CA GLU A 30 12.07 27.72 2.12
C GLU A 30 13.53 27.30 2.40
N SER A 31 13.75 26.06 2.87
CA SER A 31 15.08 25.49 3.06
C SER A 31 15.85 25.40 1.73
N ARG A 32 15.16 25.00 0.64
CA ARG A 32 15.76 24.94 -0.69
C ARG A 32 16.13 26.33 -1.19
N GLU A 33 15.22 27.29 -1.08
CA GLU A 33 15.49 28.69 -1.44
C GLU A 33 16.66 29.28 -0.62
N ALA A 34 16.78 28.92 0.66
CA ALA A 34 17.88 29.33 1.53
C ALA A 34 19.22 28.74 1.08
N HIS A 35 19.21 27.47 0.69
CA HIS A 35 20.40 26.83 0.15
C HIS A 35 20.83 27.47 -1.18
N ASP A 36 19.87 27.75 -2.06
CA ASP A 36 20.12 28.31 -3.40
C ASP A 36 20.66 29.76 -3.34
N ARG A 37 20.31 30.53 -2.29
CA ARG A 37 20.91 31.85 -2.00
C ARG A 37 22.21 31.80 -1.17
N GLY A 38 22.74 30.60 -0.89
CA GLY A 38 23.99 30.40 -0.14
C GLY A 38 23.88 30.47 1.38
N ASP A 39 22.69 30.68 1.93
CA ASP A 39 22.44 30.74 3.37
C ASP A 39 22.27 29.33 3.96
N ARG A 40 23.42 28.67 4.17
CA ARG A 40 23.47 27.29 4.68
C ARG A 40 22.92 27.16 6.11
N ALA A 41 23.04 28.20 6.93
CA ALA A 41 22.57 28.18 8.30
C ALA A 41 21.03 28.17 8.34
N ALA A 42 20.38 29.11 7.63
CA ALA A 42 18.92 29.12 7.53
C ALA A 42 18.39 27.86 6.84
N ALA A 43 19.05 27.39 5.77
CA ALA A 43 18.69 26.15 5.10
C ALA A 43 18.67 24.94 6.05
N LYS A 44 19.67 24.85 6.95
CA LYS A 44 19.76 23.77 7.93
C LYS A 44 18.66 23.84 8.97
N VAL A 45 18.36 25.03 9.51
CA VAL A 45 17.28 25.24 10.49
C VAL A 45 15.93 24.85 9.88
N LEU A 46 15.61 25.36 8.70
CA LEU A 46 14.36 25.06 7.98
C LEU A 46 14.26 23.58 7.61
N SER A 47 15.36 22.95 7.20
CA SER A 47 15.39 21.50 6.94
C SER A 47 15.09 20.68 8.19
N ASN A 48 15.65 21.06 9.35
CA ASN A 48 15.37 20.39 10.61
C ASN A 48 13.91 20.58 11.03
N GLN A 49 13.36 21.79 10.86
CA GLN A 49 11.94 22.06 11.13
C GLN A 49 11.02 21.22 10.25
N GLY A 50 11.31 21.11 8.96
CA GLY A 50 10.56 20.25 8.04
C GLY A 50 10.62 18.77 8.43
N LYS A 51 11.73 18.30 9.01
CA LYS A 51 11.83 16.93 9.54
C LYS A 51 10.96 16.71 10.77
N ILE A 52 10.82 17.70 11.65
CA ILE A 52 9.93 17.64 12.82
C ILE A 52 8.47 17.53 12.35
N HIS A 53 8.04 18.41 11.44
CA HIS A 53 6.70 18.35 10.85
C HIS A 53 6.44 17.01 10.14
N ARG A 54 7.43 16.48 9.42
CA ARG A 54 7.36 15.14 8.82
C ARG A 54 7.12 14.04 9.86
N GLN A 55 7.79 14.09 11.00
CA GLN A 55 7.62 13.11 12.09
C GLN A 55 6.23 13.21 12.71
N ASN A 56 5.76 14.43 13.02
CA ASN A 56 4.43 14.68 13.57
C ASN A 56 3.32 14.20 12.63
N MET A 57 3.42 14.55 11.34
CA MET A 57 2.52 14.08 10.29
C MET A 57 2.46 12.55 10.28
N GLN A 58 3.62 11.87 10.29
CA GLN A 58 3.68 10.40 10.29
C GLN A 58 3.04 9.78 11.53
N GLN A 59 3.21 10.39 12.70
CA GLN A 59 2.61 9.91 13.94
C GLN A 59 1.09 10.03 13.93
N LEU A 60 0.55 11.18 13.50
CA LEU A 60 -0.89 11.41 13.38
C LEU A 60 -1.53 10.48 12.35
N ASN A 61 -0.86 10.29 11.22
CA ASN A 61 -1.25 9.35 10.17
C ASN A 61 -1.28 7.91 10.68
N LYS A 62 -0.25 7.48 11.42
CA LYS A 62 -0.20 6.16 12.06
C LYS A 62 -1.35 5.97 13.05
N GLU A 63 -1.64 6.99 13.86
CA GLU A 63 -2.74 6.95 14.81
C GLU A 63 -4.10 6.83 14.10
N ALA A 64 -4.31 7.60 13.04
CA ALA A 64 -5.52 7.53 12.22
C ALA A 64 -5.68 6.14 11.58
N SER A 65 -4.61 5.59 11.01
CA SER A 65 -4.61 4.26 10.40
C SER A 65 -4.88 3.15 11.42
N ASN A 66 -4.28 3.23 12.62
CA ASN A 66 -4.55 2.28 13.70
C ASN A 66 -6.01 2.33 14.14
N TRP A 67 -6.60 3.53 14.20
CA TRP A 67 -7.99 3.70 14.58
C TRP A 67 -8.95 3.04 13.59
N ILE A 68 -8.68 3.18 12.28
CA ILE A 68 -9.45 2.47 11.26
C ILE A 68 -9.24 0.96 11.43
N TYR A 69 -8.00 0.48 11.59
CA TYR A 69 -7.68 -0.95 11.67
C TYR A 69 -8.34 -1.67 12.86
N LEU A 70 -8.40 -1.04 14.04
CA LEU A 70 -8.99 -1.65 15.25
C LEU A 70 -10.50 -1.92 15.11
N GLY A 71 -11.19 -1.22 14.21
CA GLY A 71 -12.63 -1.41 13.97
C GLY A 71 -12.96 -2.51 12.96
N GLN A 72 -11.96 -3.20 12.40
CA GLN A 72 -12.16 -4.10 11.25
C GLN A 72 -12.43 -5.54 11.66
N ASN A 73 -13.17 -6.25 10.81
CA ASN A 73 -13.48 -7.65 11.02
C ASN A 73 -12.24 -8.51 10.76
N PRO A 74 -12.02 -9.58 11.56
CA PRO A 74 -11.05 -10.61 11.26
C PRO A 74 -11.20 -11.12 9.81
N GLY A 75 -10.20 -10.91 8.97
CA GLY A 75 -10.15 -11.44 7.61
C GLY A 75 -10.74 -10.52 6.53
N GLU A 76 -11.34 -9.38 6.88
CA GLU A 76 -11.72 -8.34 5.92
C GLU A 76 -11.16 -6.99 6.36
N ILE A 77 -10.20 -6.48 5.58
CA ILE A 77 -9.41 -5.30 5.94
C ILE A 77 -9.71 -4.16 4.99
N ASP A 78 -10.10 -3.03 5.57
CA ASP A 78 -10.35 -1.83 4.82
C ASP A 78 -9.11 -0.94 4.70
N LEU A 79 -8.68 -0.75 3.45
CA LEU A 79 -7.53 0.06 3.08
C LEU A 79 -7.94 1.31 2.29
N HIS A 80 -9.24 1.55 2.06
CA HIS A 80 -9.68 2.72 1.34
C HIS A 80 -9.32 4.00 2.11
N GLY A 81 -8.86 5.03 1.40
CA GLY A 81 -8.47 6.31 2.01
C GLY A 81 -7.16 6.29 2.81
N LEU A 82 -6.53 5.13 3.02
CA LEU A 82 -5.19 5.05 3.58
C LEU A 82 -4.14 5.54 2.58
N TYR A 83 -3.07 6.15 3.09
CA TYR A 83 -1.87 6.39 2.29
C TYR A 83 -1.19 5.05 1.96
N VAL A 84 -0.47 4.99 0.84
CA VAL A 84 0.19 3.76 0.36
C VAL A 84 1.02 3.06 1.44
N ARG A 85 1.81 3.83 2.21
CA ARG A 85 2.66 3.26 3.28
C ARG A 85 1.84 2.69 4.43
N GLU A 86 0.73 3.35 4.78
CA GLU A 86 -0.21 2.87 5.79
C GLU A 86 -0.86 1.58 5.32
N ALA A 87 -1.37 1.56 4.09
CA ALA A 87 -2.02 0.40 3.52
C ALA A 87 -1.09 -0.84 3.46
N ILE A 88 0.18 -0.65 3.09
CA ILE A 88 1.19 -1.73 3.12
C ILE A 88 1.37 -2.25 4.54
N THR A 89 1.55 -1.35 5.52
CA THR A 89 1.79 -1.75 6.92
C THR A 89 0.58 -2.50 7.51
N CYS A 90 -0.63 -2.02 7.26
CA CYS A 90 -1.86 -2.71 7.69
C CYS A 90 -2.02 -4.06 7.00
N THR A 91 -1.69 -4.16 5.71
CA THR A 91 -1.76 -5.42 4.96
C THR A 91 -0.77 -6.45 5.50
N ASP A 92 0.47 -6.03 5.80
CA ASP A 92 1.49 -6.91 6.39
C ASP A 92 1.02 -7.51 7.72
N ALA A 93 0.55 -6.65 8.64
CA ALA A 93 0.03 -7.08 9.93
C ALA A 93 -1.18 -8.00 9.80
N ALA A 94 -2.09 -7.72 8.86
CA ALA A 94 -3.26 -8.54 8.60
C ALA A 94 -2.91 -9.92 8.06
N ILE A 95 -1.93 -10.02 7.15
CA ILE A 95 -1.45 -11.31 6.61
C ILE A 95 -0.82 -12.15 7.70
N GLU A 96 0.03 -11.55 8.54
CA GLU A 96 0.68 -12.25 9.65
C GLU A 96 -0.36 -12.78 10.66
N GLU A 97 -1.31 -11.94 11.03
CA GLU A 97 -2.37 -12.33 11.96
C GLU A 97 -3.29 -13.41 11.38
N ALA A 98 -3.67 -13.30 10.11
CA ALA A 98 -4.50 -14.30 9.44
C ALA A 98 -3.78 -15.66 9.33
N LYS A 99 -2.49 -15.65 8.99
CA LYS A 99 -1.65 -16.87 9.03
C LYS A 99 -1.59 -17.49 10.42
N ARG A 100 -1.48 -16.66 11.46
CA ARG A 100 -1.45 -17.11 12.86
C ARG A 100 -2.78 -17.73 13.30
N ARG A 101 -3.91 -17.20 12.80
CA ARG A 101 -5.25 -17.77 13.01
C ARG A 101 -5.50 -19.05 12.21
N GLY A 102 -4.71 -19.30 11.16
CA GLY A 102 -4.91 -20.42 10.24
C GLY A 102 -5.92 -20.12 9.13
N ASP A 103 -6.15 -18.84 8.83
CA ASP A 103 -7.06 -18.43 7.76
C ASP A 103 -6.48 -18.82 6.40
N SER A 104 -7.32 -19.37 5.51
CA SER A 104 -6.92 -19.72 4.14
C SER A 104 -6.87 -18.51 3.22
N GLU A 105 -7.62 -17.45 3.53
CA GLU A 105 -7.70 -16.24 2.72
C GLU A 105 -8.01 -14.99 3.56
N ILE A 106 -7.70 -13.82 3.02
CA ILE A 106 -8.13 -12.52 3.53
C ILE A 106 -8.68 -11.64 2.40
N ARG A 107 -9.60 -10.74 2.73
CA ARG A 107 -10.21 -9.78 1.82
C ARG A 107 -9.64 -8.39 2.12
N LEU A 108 -9.08 -7.72 1.12
CA LEU A 108 -8.53 -6.36 1.24
C LEU A 108 -9.38 -5.39 0.42
N ILE A 109 -10.05 -4.44 1.06
CA ILE A 109 -10.83 -3.40 0.40
C ILE A 109 -9.88 -2.25 0.02
N VAL A 110 -9.36 -2.29 -1.20
CA VAL A 110 -8.44 -1.25 -1.73
C VAL A 110 -9.17 -0.06 -2.37
N GLY A 111 -10.49 -0.19 -2.58
CA GLY A 111 -11.32 0.80 -3.25
C GLY A 111 -11.29 0.67 -4.78
N LYS A 112 -12.35 1.18 -5.44
CA LYS A 112 -12.55 1.04 -6.90
C LYS A 112 -11.63 1.92 -7.75
N GLY A 113 -11.00 2.93 -7.14
CA GLY A 113 -10.13 3.89 -7.84
C GLY A 113 -10.87 4.81 -8.82
N LEU A 114 -12.19 4.95 -8.70
CA LEU A 114 -13.04 5.69 -9.66
C LEU A 114 -13.15 7.20 -9.40
N HIS A 115 -12.76 7.72 -8.23
CA HIS A 115 -12.90 9.16 -7.87
C HIS A 115 -11.66 9.75 -7.19
N SER A 116 -10.46 9.56 -7.75
CA SER A 116 -9.29 10.33 -7.30
C SER A 116 -9.21 11.65 -8.09
N GLU A 117 -10.00 12.66 -7.70
CA GLU A 117 -9.88 14.03 -8.27
C GLU A 117 -8.53 14.69 -7.92
N ASP A 118 -7.84 14.24 -6.85
CA ASP A 118 -6.57 14.84 -6.37
C ASP A 118 -5.35 13.89 -6.36
N GLY A 119 -5.33 12.88 -7.21
CA GLY A 119 -4.11 12.13 -7.51
C GLY A 119 -4.20 10.64 -7.23
N GLU A 120 -4.02 9.89 -8.32
CA GLU A 120 -3.70 8.47 -8.45
C GLU A 120 -4.13 7.56 -7.28
N ALA A 121 -5.02 6.61 -7.56
CA ALA A 121 -5.27 5.45 -6.71
C ALA A 121 -4.00 4.57 -6.55
N LYS A 122 -2.99 5.06 -5.81
CA LYS A 122 -1.66 4.46 -5.63
C LYS A 122 -1.69 3.24 -4.69
N VAL A 123 -2.73 3.11 -3.87
CA VAL A 123 -2.90 1.97 -2.95
C VAL A 123 -3.08 0.67 -3.73
N ARG A 124 -3.99 0.64 -4.71
CA ARG A 124 -4.26 -0.56 -5.52
C ARG A 124 -3.01 -1.15 -6.21
N PRO A 125 -2.18 -0.39 -6.96
CA PRO A 125 -0.96 -0.92 -7.55
C PRO A 125 0.09 -1.28 -6.50
N ALA A 126 0.17 -0.55 -5.37
CA ALA A 126 1.11 -0.86 -4.30
C ALA A 126 0.78 -2.20 -3.62
N ILE A 127 -0.48 -2.45 -3.28
CA ILE A 127 -0.92 -3.72 -2.69
C ILE A 127 -0.73 -4.87 -3.69
N LYS A 128 -1.01 -4.66 -4.97
CA LYS A 128 -0.71 -5.67 -6.01
C LYS A 128 0.78 -6.00 -6.08
N GLY A 129 1.64 -4.98 -6.00
CA GLY A 129 3.10 -5.17 -5.94
C GLY A 129 3.54 -5.94 -4.70
N LEU A 130 2.91 -5.67 -3.55
CA LEU A 130 3.15 -6.38 -2.29
C LEU A 130 2.79 -7.87 -2.40
N MET A 131 1.64 -8.19 -3.00
CA MET A 131 1.24 -9.60 -3.20
C MET A 131 2.23 -10.35 -4.10
N CYS A 132 2.70 -9.71 -5.16
CA CYS A 132 3.73 -10.27 -6.04
C CYS A 132 5.04 -10.55 -5.28
N LYS A 133 5.46 -9.60 -4.42
CA LYS A 133 6.65 -9.74 -3.56
C LYS A 133 6.52 -10.92 -2.59
N TYR A 134 5.34 -11.13 -2.01
CA TYR A 134 5.07 -12.26 -1.12
C TYR A 134 4.71 -13.57 -1.84
N GLN A 135 4.67 -13.56 -3.17
CA GLN A 135 4.28 -14.71 -4.00
C GLN A 135 2.91 -15.29 -3.62
N LEU A 136 2.02 -14.44 -3.10
CA LEU A 136 0.66 -14.81 -2.72
C LEU A 136 -0.25 -14.72 -3.94
N ALA A 137 -1.15 -15.70 -4.09
CA ALA A 137 -2.19 -15.63 -5.10
C ALA A 137 -3.23 -14.59 -4.67
N ALA A 138 -3.45 -13.58 -5.51
CA ALA A 138 -4.39 -12.52 -5.22
C ALA A 138 -5.23 -12.18 -6.45
N GLU A 139 -6.55 -12.18 -6.29
CA GLU A 139 -7.52 -11.96 -7.34
C GLU A 139 -8.55 -10.92 -6.90
N PHE A 140 -8.98 -10.05 -7.82
CA PHE A 140 -10.06 -9.10 -7.50
C PHE A 140 -11.40 -9.84 -7.49
N ASP A 141 -12.26 -9.49 -6.53
CA ASP A 141 -13.61 -10.04 -6.44
C ASP A 141 -14.39 -9.67 -7.73
N PRO A 142 -14.92 -10.65 -8.48
CA PRO A 142 -15.69 -10.39 -9.71
C PRO A 142 -16.92 -9.50 -9.48
N SER A 143 -17.50 -9.55 -8.27
CA SER A 143 -18.68 -8.78 -7.89
C SER A 143 -18.32 -7.41 -7.31
N ASN A 144 -17.07 -7.23 -6.85
CA ASN A 144 -16.59 -5.96 -6.31
C ASN A 144 -15.11 -5.73 -6.64
N SER A 145 -14.85 -5.01 -7.73
CA SER A 145 -13.50 -4.67 -8.20
C SER A 145 -12.65 -3.85 -7.22
N GLY A 146 -13.24 -3.35 -6.13
CA GLY A 146 -12.54 -2.69 -5.03
C GLY A 146 -12.04 -3.64 -3.93
N VAL A 147 -12.32 -4.94 -4.03
CA VAL A 147 -11.91 -5.97 -3.06
C VAL A 147 -10.89 -6.90 -3.71
N LEU A 148 -9.75 -7.09 -3.07
CA LEU A 148 -8.71 -8.03 -3.44
C LEU A 148 -8.73 -9.21 -2.46
N ILE A 149 -9.03 -10.40 -2.97
CA ILE A 149 -9.00 -11.65 -2.21
C ILE A 149 -7.58 -12.21 -2.31
N VAL A 150 -6.93 -12.39 -1.17
CA VAL A 150 -5.56 -12.90 -1.06
C VAL A 150 -5.59 -14.28 -0.41
N LYS A 151 -5.10 -15.27 -1.14
CA LYS A 151 -4.96 -16.65 -0.68
C LYS A 151 -3.66 -16.80 0.12
N LEU A 152 -3.77 -17.34 1.31
CA LEU A 152 -2.69 -17.53 2.28
C LEU A 152 -2.28 -19.00 2.40
N ASP A 153 -3.14 -19.92 1.98
CA ASP A 153 -2.78 -21.30 1.73
C ASP A 153 -1.70 -21.31 0.63
N GLY A 154 -0.58 -21.99 0.85
CA GLY A 154 0.57 -22.03 -0.06
C GLY A 154 0.29 -22.69 -1.44
N SER A 155 -0.95 -22.67 -1.92
CA SER A 155 -1.36 -23.06 -3.26
C SER A 155 -0.92 -22.00 -4.27
N HIS A 156 0.39 -21.95 -4.53
CA HIS A 156 0.89 -21.29 -5.73
C HIS A 156 0.13 -21.86 -6.94
N PRO A 157 -0.53 -21.04 -7.77
CA PRO A 157 -1.00 -21.51 -9.06
C PRO A 157 0.24 -21.97 -9.82
N ASN A 158 0.35 -23.29 -9.95
CA ASN A 158 1.42 -24.01 -10.62
C ASN A 158 1.69 -23.35 -11.97
N ARG A 159 2.76 -22.56 -12.06
CA ARG A 159 3.30 -22.08 -13.35
C ARG A 159 3.76 -23.33 -14.07
N GLN A 160 2.88 -23.87 -14.91
CA GLN A 160 3.18 -25.00 -15.78
C GLN A 160 4.47 -24.70 -16.52
N HIS A 161 5.45 -25.59 -16.27
CA HIS A 161 6.62 -25.80 -17.09
C HIS A 161 6.26 -25.79 -18.59
N GLN A 162 6.59 -24.71 -19.30
CA GLN A 162 6.99 -24.82 -20.71
C GLN A 162 8.49 -25.09 -20.74
N ARG A 163 8.88 -26.35 -20.45
CA ARG A 163 10.15 -26.88 -20.94
C ARG A 163 9.91 -27.28 -22.38
N SER A 164 10.30 -26.41 -23.30
CA SER A 164 10.48 -26.73 -24.71
C SER A 164 11.55 -27.82 -24.83
N SER A 165 11.10 -29.07 -24.90
CA SER A 165 11.92 -30.24 -25.21
C SER A 165 12.28 -30.25 -26.69
N GLY A 166 13.25 -29.42 -27.07
CA GLY A 166 13.91 -29.47 -28.38
C GLY A 166 14.75 -30.73 -28.54
N ARG A 167 14.11 -31.89 -28.78
CA ARG A 167 14.78 -33.14 -29.15
C ARG A 167 14.88 -33.22 -30.68
N LYS A 168 15.94 -32.64 -31.26
CA LYS A 168 16.33 -32.91 -32.65
C LYS A 168 16.79 -34.37 -32.76
N ARG A 169 15.90 -35.25 -33.24
CA ARG A 169 16.28 -36.56 -33.77
C ARG A 169 16.80 -36.37 -35.20
N ARG A 170 18.11 -36.54 -35.38
CA ARG A 170 18.72 -36.83 -36.69
C ARG A 170 18.65 -38.34 -36.91
N ALA A 171 17.92 -38.78 -37.92
CA ALA A 171 18.05 -40.09 -38.56
C ALA A 171 17.78 -39.85 -40.06
N ASN A 172 18.82 -39.81 -40.87
CA ASN A 172 19.25 -40.90 -41.76
C ASN A 172 18.24 -41.20 -42.86
N ASN A 173 18.52 -40.72 -44.08
CA ASN A 173 18.07 -41.38 -45.29
C ASN A 173 19.09 -41.09 -46.41
N ILE A 174 19.46 -42.15 -47.14
CA ILE A 174 19.78 -42.25 -48.58
C ILE A 174 20.70 -43.46 -48.77
N ARG A 175 20.07 -44.58 -49.18
CA ARG A 175 20.65 -45.60 -50.05
C ARG A 175 19.50 -46.23 -50.85
N ALA A 176 19.44 -45.85 -52.12
CA ALA A 176 19.10 -46.67 -53.29
C ALA A 176 19.41 -45.83 -54.52
#